data_AF-A0A022XPK3-F1
#
_entry.id   AF-A0A022XPK3-F1
#
_cell.length_a   1.000
_cell.length_b   1.000
_cell.length_c   1.000
_cell.angle_alpha   90.00
_cell.angle_beta   90.00
_cell.angle_gamma   90.00
#
_symmetry.space_group_name_H-M   'P 1'
#
loop_
_entity.id
_entity.type
_entity.pdbx_description
1 polymer ?
#
loop_
_entity_poly.entity_id
_entity_poly.type
_entity_poly.pdbx_seq_one_letter_code
_entity_poly.pdbx_strand_id
1 'polypeptide(L)'
;MEEVFSGIKHAFDYLFLTRAQRGLLDEYECFWAEEKTGIVEYCISSFEDKVKSEYRHRVDILNIIEKVWQSLRDEYGGMLPHDFICTYYARKSARQPLTPREMETFQRFLDKWLDEPALEKEFSFLRLDIADWVDRLHLNNTEKQVSRTAEGMKRWLLARHGTLEF
;
A
#
# COMPACT_ATOMS: atom_id res chain seq x y z
N MET A 1 -11.20 -19.13 -46.89
CA MET A 1 -10.47 -20.07 -46.01
C MET A 1 -9.37 -19.37 -45.20
N GLU A 2 -8.78 -18.27 -45.69
CA GLU A 2 -7.76 -17.49 -44.95
C GLU A 2 -8.29 -16.79 -43.69
N GLU A 3 -9.52 -16.25 -43.70
CA GLU A 3 -10.08 -15.54 -42.53
C GLU A 3 -10.26 -16.46 -41.31
N VAL A 4 -10.70 -17.70 -41.52
CA VAL A 4 -10.89 -18.71 -40.46
C VAL A 4 -9.54 -19.10 -39.84
N PHE A 5 -8.50 -19.24 -40.65
CA PHE A 5 -7.14 -19.50 -40.17
C PHE A 5 -6.56 -18.32 -39.38
N SER A 6 -6.87 -17.08 -39.78
CA SER A 6 -6.44 -15.89 -39.03
C SER A 6 -7.12 -15.78 -37.66
N GLY A 7 -8.42 -16.10 -37.58
CA GLY A 7 -9.17 -16.08 -36.33
C GLY A 7 -8.73 -17.17 -35.35
N ILE A 8 -8.44 -18.37 -35.85
CA ILE A 8 -7.91 -19.47 -35.04
C ILE A 8 -6.51 -19.11 -34.53
N LYS A 9 -5.62 -18.59 -35.40
CA LYS A 9 -4.28 -18.17 -34.98
C LYS A 9 -4.35 -17.07 -33.92
N HIS A 10 -5.21 -16.08 -34.09
CA HIS A 10 -5.37 -15.00 -33.11
C HIS A 10 -5.95 -15.49 -31.77
N ALA A 11 -6.85 -16.47 -31.79
CA ALA A 11 -7.38 -17.09 -30.58
C ALA A 11 -6.31 -17.93 -29.86
N PHE A 12 -5.50 -18.69 -30.61
CA PHE A 12 -4.38 -19.45 -30.06
C PHE A 12 -3.32 -18.50 -29.49
N ASP A 13 -2.87 -17.51 -30.25
CA ASP A 13 -1.90 -16.53 -29.76
C ASP A 13 -2.42 -15.89 -28.46
N TYR A 14 -3.67 -15.43 -28.42
CA TYR A 14 -4.26 -14.89 -27.20
C TYR A 14 -4.31 -15.90 -26.03
N LEU A 15 -4.66 -17.17 -26.27
CA LEU A 15 -4.77 -18.22 -25.25
C LEU A 15 -3.41 -18.70 -24.73
N PHE A 16 -2.34 -18.59 -25.53
CA PHE A 16 -1.01 -19.10 -25.21
C PHE A 16 0.03 -18.01 -24.87
N LEU A 17 -0.31 -16.72 -24.98
CA LEU A 17 0.52 -15.64 -24.44
C LEU A 17 0.67 -15.78 -22.91
N THR A 18 1.88 -15.55 -22.39
CA THR A 18 2.15 -15.53 -20.95
C THR A 18 1.48 -14.31 -20.29
N ARG A 19 1.25 -14.37 -18.97
CA ARG A 19 0.66 -13.23 -18.21
C ARG A 19 1.42 -11.93 -18.42
N ALA A 20 2.76 -11.98 -18.41
CA ALA A 20 3.63 -10.85 -18.69
C ALA A 20 3.40 -10.27 -20.09
N GLN A 21 3.21 -11.12 -21.10
CA GLN A 21 2.91 -10.68 -22.47
C GLN A 21 1.50 -10.08 -22.60
N ARG A 22 0.55 -10.48 -21.74
CA ARG A 22 -0.80 -9.90 -21.69
C ARG A 22 -0.88 -8.61 -20.86
N GLY A 23 0.21 -8.21 -20.20
CA GLY A 23 0.18 -7.08 -19.29
C GLY A 23 -0.68 -7.33 -18.03
N LEU A 24 -0.76 -8.58 -17.56
CA LEU A 24 -1.52 -8.99 -16.38
C LEU A 24 -0.59 -9.41 -15.24
N LEU A 25 -0.93 -8.99 -14.02
CA LEU A 25 -0.30 -9.42 -12.77
C LEU A 25 -0.99 -10.68 -12.23
N ASP A 26 -0.36 -11.34 -11.25
CA ASP A 26 -1.02 -12.40 -10.49
C ASP A 26 -2.13 -11.80 -9.60
N GLU A 27 -3.37 -12.26 -9.80
CA GLU A 27 -4.54 -11.72 -9.11
C GLU A 27 -4.53 -12.02 -7.60
N TYR A 28 -3.94 -13.15 -7.21
CA TYR A 28 -3.81 -13.52 -5.81
C TYR A 28 -2.80 -12.61 -5.10
N GLU A 29 -1.68 -12.33 -5.76
CA GLU A 29 -0.67 -11.38 -5.25
C GLU A 29 -1.25 -9.97 -5.14
N CYS A 30 -1.99 -9.50 -6.15
CA CYS A 30 -2.66 -8.19 -6.10
C CYS A 30 -3.65 -8.09 -4.94
N PHE A 31 -4.46 -9.14 -4.72
CA PHE A 31 -5.44 -9.17 -3.62
C PHE A 31 -4.75 -9.04 -2.25
N TRP A 32 -3.67 -9.80 -2.02
CA TRP A 32 -2.97 -9.71 -0.74
C TRP A 32 -2.20 -8.41 -0.54
N ALA A 33 -1.64 -7.84 -1.61
CA ALA A 33 -1.01 -6.54 -1.54
C ALA A 33 -2.04 -5.43 -1.21
N GLU A 34 -3.21 -5.47 -1.83
CA GLU A 34 -4.34 -4.59 -1.54
C GLU A 34 -4.74 -4.68 -0.06
N GLU A 35 -5.01 -5.88 0.46
CA GLU A 35 -5.35 -6.07 1.88
C GLU A 35 -4.29 -5.48 2.82
N LYS A 36 -2.99 -5.71 2.55
CA LYS A 36 -1.90 -5.20 3.40
C LYS A 36 -1.79 -3.69 3.37
N THR A 37 -1.90 -3.10 2.18
CA THR A 37 -1.91 -1.64 2.03
C THR A 37 -3.08 -1.02 2.77
N GLY A 38 -4.28 -1.61 2.63
CA GLY A 38 -5.48 -1.22 3.35
C GLY A 38 -5.31 -1.30 4.87
N ILE A 39 -4.70 -2.36 5.40
CA ILE A 39 -4.44 -2.50 6.84
C ILE A 39 -3.50 -1.40 7.35
N VAL A 40 -2.40 -1.12 6.64
CA VAL A 40 -1.43 -0.08 7.05
C VAL A 40 -2.11 1.29 7.06
N GLU A 41 -2.79 1.64 5.97
CA GLU A 41 -3.49 2.92 5.86
C GLU A 41 -4.60 3.06 6.90
N TYR A 42 -5.38 2.00 7.11
CA TYR A 42 -6.42 1.97 8.15
C TYR A 42 -5.84 2.20 9.55
N CYS A 43 -4.71 1.57 9.89
CA CYS A 43 -4.08 1.73 11.19
C CYS A 43 -3.58 3.16 11.42
N ILE A 44 -3.00 3.79 10.38
CA ILE A 44 -2.57 5.20 10.45
C ILE A 44 -3.78 6.12 10.60
N SER A 45 -4.82 5.91 9.78
CA SER A 45 -6.06 6.70 9.82
C SER A 45 -6.77 6.59 11.17
N SER A 46 -6.90 5.37 11.70
CA SER A 46 -7.51 5.13 13.02
C SER A 46 -6.71 5.79 14.14
N PHE A 47 -5.37 5.78 14.06
CA PHE A 47 -4.53 6.50 15.00
C PHE A 47 -4.73 8.02 14.89
N GLU A 48 -4.81 8.55 13.67
CA GLU A 48 -5.08 9.96 13.41
C GLU A 48 -6.42 10.40 14.01
N ASP A 49 -7.49 9.65 13.76
CA ASP A 49 -8.82 9.90 14.31
C ASP A 49 -8.82 9.87 15.84
N LYS A 50 -8.08 8.95 16.45
CA LYS A 50 -7.89 8.90 17.91
C LYS A 50 -7.22 10.18 18.42
N VAL A 51 -6.14 10.64 17.78
CA VAL A 51 -5.45 11.88 18.19
C VAL A 51 -6.36 13.09 17.98
N LYS A 52 -7.07 13.19 16.85
CA LYS A 52 -8.03 14.26 16.56
C LYS A 52 -9.24 14.27 17.49
N SER A 53 -9.65 13.13 18.03
CA SER A 53 -10.82 13.03 18.91
C SER A 53 -10.45 13.29 20.38
N GLU A 54 -9.41 12.62 20.88
CA GLU A 54 -9.12 12.57 22.32
C GLU A 54 -7.88 13.37 22.75
N TYR A 55 -6.96 13.69 21.82
CA TYR A 55 -5.69 14.36 22.11
C TYR A 55 -5.47 15.58 21.21
N ARG A 56 -6.53 16.37 21.00
CA ARG A 56 -6.55 17.53 20.08
C ARG A 56 -5.45 18.55 20.34
N HIS A 57 -4.96 18.65 21.57
CA HIS A 57 -3.85 19.54 21.94
C HIS A 57 -2.51 19.10 21.37
N ARG A 58 -2.38 17.84 20.93
CA ARG A 58 -1.14 17.24 20.39
C ARG A 58 -0.97 17.50 18.90
N VAL A 59 -0.94 18.78 18.53
CA VAL A 59 -0.69 19.24 17.15
C VAL A 59 0.66 18.73 16.63
N ASP A 60 1.64 18.56 17.51
CA ASP A 60 2.94 17.96 17.20
C ASP A 60 2.79 16.55 16.60
N ILE A 61 1.88 15.73 17.13
CA ILE A 61 1.62 14.38 16.63
C ILE A 61 0.87 14.40 15.30
N LEU A 62 -0.13 15.26 15.17
CA LEU A 62 -0.87 15.42 13.91
C LEU A 62 0.06 15.81 12.76
N ASN A 63 1.00 16.72 13.00
CA ASN A 63 2.01 17.11 12.01
C ASN A 63 2.93 15.94 11.61
N ILE A 64 3.25 15.03 12.53
CA ILE A 64 4.03 13.83 12.22
C ILE A 64 3.20 12.87 11.36
N ILE A 65 1.91 12.66 11.68
CA ILE A 65 1.02 11.80 10.90
C ILE A 65 0.86 12.34 9.47
N GLU A 66 0.67 13.65 9.31
CA GLU A 66 0.60 14.28 8.00
C GLU A 66 1.84 14.00 7.15
N LYS A 67 3.04 14.07 7.75
CA LYS A 67 4.30 13.73 7.10
C LYS A 67 4.42 12.25 6.75
N VAL A 68 3.87 11.36 7.57
CA VAL A 68 3.79 9.93 7.22
C VAL A 68 2.94 9.75 5.98
N TRP A 69 1.76 10.38 5.93
CA TRP A 69 0.89 10.33 4.76
C TRP A 69 1.56 10.89 3.52
N GLN A 70 2.24 12.03 3.63
CA GLN A 70 2.98 12.62 2.51
C GLN A 70 4.08 11.66 2.01
N SER A 71 4.86 11.11 2.93
CA SER A 71 5.91 10.14 2.59
C SER A 71 5.39 8.89 1.90
N LEU A 72 4.19 8.40 2.24
CA LEU A 72 3.57 7.27 1.56
C LEU A 72 3.09 7.64 0.16
N ARG A 73 2.54 8.84 -0.01
CA ARG A 73 2.10 9.36 -1.31
C ARG A 73 3.25 9.57 -2.28
N ASP A 74 4.36 10.13 -1.80
CA ASP A 74 5.52 10.45 -2.63
C ASP A 74 6.14 9.21 -3.29
N GLU A 75 6.03 8.04 -2.64
CA GLU A 75 6.54 6.78 -3.17
C GLU A 75 5.80 6.32 -4.44
N TYR A 76 4.51 6.67 -4.57
CA TYR A 76 3.64 6.21 -5.65
C TYR A 76 3.07 7.37 -6.49
N GLY A 77 3.87 8.42 -6.67
CA GLY A 77 3.54 9.53 -7.56
C GLY A 77 2.38 10.40 -7.05
N GLY A 78 2.26 10.54 -5.74
CA GLY A 78 1.22 11.34 -5.07
C GLY A 78 -0.01 10.53 -4.63
N MET A 79 -0.05 9.23 -4.90
CA MET A 79 -1.16 8.34 -4.52
C MET A 79 -0.82 7.52 -3.29
N LEU A 80 -1.83 7.18 -2.49
CA LEU A 80 -1.64 6.20 -1.42
C LEU A 80 -1.40 4.80 -2.01
N PRO A 81 -0.66 3.92 -1.31
CA PRO A 81 -0.40 2.56 -1.75
C PRO A 81 -1.66 1.78 -2.16
N HIS A 82 -2.74 1.88 -1.40
CA HIS A 82 -4.03 1.25 -1.69
C HIS A 82 -4.64 1.81 -2.98
N ASP A 83 -4.66 3.13 -3.15
CA ASP A 83 -5.14 3.77 -4.37
C ASP A 83 -4.31 3.35 -5.59
N PHE A 84 -3.00 3.22 -5.42
CA PHE A 84 -2.09 2.77 -6.48
C PHE A 84 -2.47 1.37 -6.98
N ILE A 85 -2.69 0.38 -6.10
CA ILE A 85 -3.12 -0.96 -6.53
C ILE A 85 -4.55 -0.97 -7.08
N CYS A 86 -5.45 -0.11 -6.59
CA CYS A 86 -6.77 0.08 -7.19
C CYS A 86 -6.71 0.52 -8.66
N THR A 87 -5.68 1.28 -9.07
CA THR A 87 -5.50 1.64 -10.48
C THR A 87 -5.28 0.43 -11.39
N TYR A 88 -4.65 -0.64 -10.89
CA TYR A 88 -4.51 -1.90 -11.65
C TYR A 88 -5.88 -2.54 -11.90
N TYR A 89 -6.73 -2.67 -10.87
CA TYR A 89 -8.06 -3.24 -11.04
C TYR A 89 -8.94 -2.42 -11.98
N ALA A 90 -8.85 -1.09 -11.91
CA ALA A 90 -9.55 -0.20 -12.82
C ALA A 90 -9.13 -0.44 -14.28
N ARG A 91 -7.81 -0.53 -14.54
CA ARG A 91 -7.27 -0.80 -15.87
C ARG A 91 -7.61 -2.20 -16.38
N LYS A 92 -7.50 -3.21 -15.53
CA LYS A 92 -7.90 -4.59 -15.83
C LYS A 92 -9.38 -4.64 -16.23
N SER A 93 -10.25 -3.97 -15.47
CA SER A 93 -11.69 -3.89 -15.76
C SER A 93 -11.97 -3.18 -17.08
N ALA A 94 -11.21 -2.14 -17.39
CA ALA A 94 -11.23 -1.43 -18.67
C ALA A 94 -10.51 -2.19 -19.83
N ARG A 95 -9.96 -3.39 -19.56
CA ARG A 95 -9.14 -4.17 -20.50
C ARG A 95 -7.96 -3.39 -21.10
N GLN A 96 -7.42 -2.47 -20.33
CA GLN A 96 -6.25 -1.68 -20.70
C GLN A 96 -4.99 -2.38 -20.20
N PRO A 97 -4.16 -2.98 -21.07
CA PRO A 97 -2.94 -3.65 -20.64
C PRO A 97 -1.96 -2.64 -20.03
N LEU A 98 -1.14 -3.13 -19.09
CA LEU A 98 0.00 -2.38 -18.57
C LEU A 98 1.11 -2.35 -19.62
N THR A 99 1.79 -1.21 -19.74
CA THR A 99 3.06 -1.13 -20.46
C THR A 99 4.16 -1.89 -19.70
N PRO A 100 5.27 -2.27 -20.34
CA PRO A 100 6.36 -2.97 -19.65
C PRO A 100 6.92 -2.21 -18.45
N ARG A 101 7.01 -0.88 -18.53
CA ARG A 101 7.47 -0.03 -17.42
C ARG A 101 6.46 -0.01 -16.27
N GLU A 102 5.17 0.06 -16.56
CA GLU A 102 4.13 0.00 -15.53
C GLU A 102 4.10 -1.37 -14.86
N MET A 103 4.24 -2.44 -15.65
CA MET A 103 4.36 -3.80 -15.14
C MET A 103 5.53 -3.93 -14.16
N GLU A 104 6.70 -3.37 -14.51
CA GLU A 104 7.85 -3.34 -13.60
C GLU A 104 7.58 -2.57 -12.31
N THR A 105 6.94 -1.39 -12.40
CA THR A 105 6.54 -0.63 -11.21
C THR A 105 5.59 -1.41 -10.32
N PHE A 106 4.57 -2.06 -10.90
CA PHE A 106 3.64 -2.89 -10.15
C PHE A 106 4.32 -4.12 -9.55
N GLN A 107 5.25 -4.76 -10.26
CA GLN A 107 5.98 -5.90 -9.70
C GLN A 107 6.79 -5.48 -8.47
N ARG A 108 7.53 -4.37 -8.54
CA ARG A 108 8.26 -3.83 -7.38
C ARG A 108 7.33 -3.46 -6.22
N PHE A 109 6.14 -2.96 -6.53
CA PHE A 109 5.11 -2.71 -5.53
C PHE A 109 4.69 -4.01 -4.84
N LEU A 110 4.36 -5.05 -5.61
CA LEU A 110 3.98 -6.36 -5.07
C LEU A 110 5.12 -6.96 -4.24
N ASP A 111 6.36 -6.94 -4.74
CA ASP A 111 7.53 -7.48 -4.05
C ASP A 111 7.72 -6.82 -2.67
N LYS A 112 7.52 -5.50 -2.57
CA LYS A 112 7.59 -4.78 -1.29
C LYS A 112 6.43 -5.15 -0.37
N TRP A 113 5.20 -5.07 -0.87
CA TRP A 113 4.01 -5.18 -0.02
C TRP A 113 3.69 -6.61 0.36
N LEU A 114 4.20 -7.61 -0.36
CA LEU A 114 4.03 -9.03 -0.03
C LEU A 114 5.15 -9.58 0.88
N ASP A 115 6.24 -8.85 1.08
CA ASP A 115 7.27 -9.19 2.05
C ASP A 115 6.79 -8.87 3.49
N GLU A 116 6.08 -9.83 4.08
CA GLU A 116 5.51 -9.72 5.43
C GLU A 116 6.54 -9.32 6.51
N PRO A 117 7.68 -10.02 6.65
CA PRO A 117 8.68 -9.64 7.64
C PRO A 117 9.22 -8.23 7.44
N ALA A 118 9.43 -7.80 6.19
CA ALA A 118 9.88 -6.45 5.91
C ALA A 118 8.81 -5.42 6.28
N LEU A 119 7.54 -5.70 5.96
CA LEU A 119 6.42 -4.81 6.24
C LEU A 119 6.19 -4.64 7.75
N GLU A 120 6.19 -5.73 8.52
CA GLU A 120 6.05 -5.69 9.98
C GLU A 120 7.19 -4.91 10.64
N LYS A 121 8.41 -5.04 10.11
CA LYS A 121 9.56 -4.30 10.58
C LYS A 121 9.46 -2.81 10.25
N GLU A 122 9.12 -2.48 9.01
CA GLU A 122 8.97 -1.09 8.51
C GLU A 122 7.89 -0.34 9.31
N PHE A 123 6.74 -0.98 9.52
CA PHE A 123 5.59 -0.39 10.21
C PHE A 123 5.41 -0.91 11.65
N SER A 124 6.51 -1.29 12.31
CA SER A 124 6.48 -1.86 13.67
C SER A 124 5.75 -0.98 14.71
N PHE A 125 5.70 0.33 14.51
CA PHE A 125 4.97 1.27 15.35
C PHE A 125 3.44 1.12 15.25
N LEU A 126 2.91 0.52 14.19
CA LEU A 126 1.49 0.22 14.01
C LEU A 126 1.05 -1.10 14.65
N ARG A 127 2.01 -1.93 15.11
CA ARG A 127 1.72 -3.24 15.72
C ARG A 127 0.83 -4.12 14.83
N LEU A 128 1.26 -4.29 13.58
CA LEU A 128 0.56 -5.11 12.58
C LEU A 128 0.43 -6.58 12.98
N ASP A 129 1.26 -7.04 13.92
CA ASP A 129 1.28 -8.37 14.54
C ASP A 129 -0.01 -8.73 15.31
N ILE A 130 -0.81 -7.73 15.70
CA ILE A 130 -2.00 -7.96 16.53
C ILE A 130 -3.17 -8.38 15.66
N ALA A 131 -3.50 -9.67 15.62
CA ALA A 131 -4.61 -10.16 14.80
C ALA A 131 -6.00 -9.70 15.30
N ASP A 132 -6.16 -9.43 16.59
CA ASP A 132 -7.45 -9.04 17.18
C ASP A 132 -7.69 -7.53 17.09
N TRP A 133 -8.80 -7.15 16.46
CA TRP A 133 -9.25 -5.77 16.31
C TRP A 133 -9.54 -5.08 17.64
N VAL A 134 -10.03 -5.81 18.64
CA VAL A 134 -10.31 -5.28 19.99
C VAL A 134 -9.01 -4.90 20.68
N ASP A 135 -7.98 -5.72 20.56
CA ASP A 135 -6.66 -5.41 21.11
C ASP A 135 -6.02 -4.20 20.41
N ARG A 136 -6.24 -4.02 19.10
CA ARG A 136 -5.79 -2.84 18.36
C ARG A 136 -6.43 -1.54 18.87
N LEU A 137 -7.72 -1.57 19.20
CA LEU A 137 -8.43 -0.40 19.75
C LEU A 137 -7.82 0.08 21.08
N HIS A 138 -7.15 -0.82 21.81
CA HIS A 138 -6.52 -0.51 23.09
C HIS A 138 -5.06 -0.04 22.99
N LEU A 139 -4.45 -0.07 21.80
CA LEU A 139 -3.03 0.29 21.60
C LEU A 139 -2.72 1.72 22.02
N ASN A 140 -3.66 2.64 21.84
CA ASN A 140 -3.45 4.09 21.96
C ASN A 140 -4.44 4.76 22.93
N ASN A 141 -4.80 4.06 24.02
CA ASN A 141 -5.77 4.54 25.01
C ASN A 141 -5.21 5.53 26.03
N THR A 142 -3.90 5.69 26.07
CA THR A 142 -3.23 6.66 26.95
C THR A 142 -2.36 7.59 26.14
N GLU A 143 -2.19 8.83 26.61
CA GLU A 143 -1.31 9.80 25.93
C GLU A 143 0.14 9.30 25.85
N LYS A 144 0.58 8.50 26.82
CA LYS A 144 1.90 7.86 26.81
C LYS A 144 2.03 6.86 25.67
N GLN A 145 1.00 6.08 25.38
CA GLN A 145 1.00 5.16 24.23
C GLN A 145 0.96 5.93 22.92
N VAL A 146 0.09 6.93 22.82
CA VAL A 146 0.00 7.81 21.64
C VAL A 146 1.34 8.46 21.33
N SER A 147 2.04 8.97 22.35
CA SER A 147 3.37 9.56 22.19
C SER A 147 4.42 8.54 21.75
N ARG A 148 4.32 7.28 22.18
CA ARG A 148 5.23 6.20 21.73
C ARG A 148 5.01 5.85 20.27
N THR A 149 3.75 5.74 19.83
CA THR A 149 3.40 5.49 18.44
C THR A 149 3.88 6.61 17.53
N ALA A 150 3.65 7.87 17.93
CA ALA A 150 4.14 9.05 17.21
C ALA A 150 5.68 9.11 17.14
N GLU A 151 6.38 8.75 18.21
CA GLU A 151 7.85 8.65 18.20
C GLU A 151 8.33 7.54 17.26
N GLY A 152 7.60 6.43 17.15
CA GLY A 152 7.85 5.39 16.16
C GLY A 152 7.72 5.90 14.72
N MET A 153 6.64 6.62 14.42
CA MET A 153 6.42 7.29 13.12
C MET A 153 7.55 8.27 12.80
N LYS A 154 7.96 9.09 13.78
CA LYS A 154 9.07 10.03 13.62
C LYS A 154 10.39 9.34 13.28
N ARG A 155 10.70 8.24 13.96
CA ARG A 155 11.90 7.43 13.66
C ARG A 155 11.85 6.81 12.28
N TRP A 156 10.68 6.33 11.87
CA TRP A 156 10.47 5.82 10.51
C TRP A 156 10.72 6.90 9.46
N LEU A 157 10.15 8.10 9.63
CA LEU A 157 10.40 9.24 8.76
C LEU A 157 11.89 9.61 8.68
N LEU A 158 12.57 9.69 9.82
CA LEU A 158 13.99 10.00 9.88
C LEU A 158 14.86 8.92 9.22
N ALA A 159 14.52 7.65 9.39
CA ALA A 159 15.23 6.55 8.73
C ALA A 159 15.08 6.59 7.21
N ARG A 160 13.93 7.08 6.72
CA ARG A 160 13.61 7.14 5.29
C ARG A 160 14.17 8.37 4.59
N HIS A 161 14.06 9.53 5.22
CA HIS A 161 14.37 10.83 4.60
C HIS A 161 15.62 11.51 5.17
N GLY A 162 16.15 11.03 6.29
CA GLY A 162 17.26 11.66 7.03
C GLY A 162 16.89 12.97 7.74
N THR A 163 15.71 13.53 7.47
CA THR A 163 15.19 14.77 8.05
C THR A 163 13.67 14.69 8.22
N LEU A 164 13.12 15.61 9.01
CA LEU A 164 11.68 15.86 9.05
C LEU A 164 11.28 17.05 8.18
N GLU A 165 12.23 17.77 7.58
CA GLU A 165 11.99 18.90 6.67
C GLU A 165 12.04 18.41 5.23
N PHE A 166 10.92 17.86 4.76
CA PHE A 166 10.72 17.43 3.38
C PHE A 166 9.27 17.75 2.96
#